data_AF-A0A948C543-F1
#
_entry.id   AF-A0A948C543-F1
#
_cell.length_a   1.000
_cell.length_b   1.000
_cell.length_c   1.000
_cell.angle_alpha   90.00
_cell.angle_beta   90.00
_cell.angle_gamma   90.00
#
_symmetry.space_group_name_H-M   'P 1'
#
loop_
_entity.id
_entity.type
_entity.pdbx_description
1 polymer ?
#
loop_
_entity_poly.entity_id
_entity_poly.type
_entity_poly.pdbx_seq_one_letter_code
_entity_poly.pdbx_strand_id
1 'polypeptide(L)'
;MTIKSDKDVFEINGISASEYVALPEVPRENSLSLETNLFEQGISKVEYAVTEKNFSPVLTGILLKSKKYDDGNKLTFVGTDSFRLAEFKTNNMNNNDDFSLIIPKLAITDLQRVAEFARDKECEEIQIHYSDNLVAFQVNIGETKILATSLLIQ
;
A
#
# COMPACT_ATOMS: atom_id res chain seq x y z
N MET A 1 10.43 -30.42 -3.04
CA MET A 1 10.11 -30.11 -1.63
C MET A 1 9.33 -31.28 -1.05
N THR A 2 9.66 -31.76 0.15
CA THR A 2 8.93 -32.88 0.80
C THR A 2 8.26 -32.37 2.06
N ILE A 3 6.95 -32.58 2.20
CA ILE A 3 6.16 -32.25 3.39
C ILE A 3 5.78 -33.57 4.05
N LYS A 4 6.06 -33.72 5.35
CA LYS A 4 5.77 -34.94 6.11
C LYS A 4 4.87 -34.63 7.31
N SER A 5 3.89 -35.49 7.54
CA SER A 5 3.15 -35.62 8.80
C SER A 5 3.49 -36.97 9.44
N ASP A 6 2.91 -37.29 10.59
CA ASP A 6 3.10 -38.60 11.25
C ASP A 6 2.68 -39.79 10.39
N LYS A 7 1.74 -39.59 9.45
CA LYS A 7 1.15 -40.67 8.66
C LYS A 7 1.33 -40.52 7.15
N ASP A 8 1.65 -39.32 6.69
CA ASP A 8 1.64 -38.99 5.27
C ASP A 8 2.94 -38.32 4.83
N VAL A 9 3.33 -38.60 3.58
CA VAL A 9 4.47 -37.97 2.91
C VAL A 9 4.00 -37.43 1.57
N PHE A 10 4.21 -36.13 1.35
CA PHE A 10 3.89 -35.45 0.11
C PHE A 10 5.18 -34.96 -0.55
N GLU A 11 5.34 -35.27 -1.83
CA GLU A 11 6.42 -34.76 -2.66
C GLU A 11 5.88 -33.72 -3.64
N ILE A 12 6.41 -32.50 -3.54
CA ILE A 12 6.03 -31.35 -4.38
C ILE A 12 7.21 -31.01 -5.28
N ASN A 13 6.98 -31.09 -6.60
CA ASN A 13 7.91 -30.60 -7.60
C ASN A 13 7.94 -29.07 -7.55
N GLY A 14 9.13 -28.49 -7.45
CA GLY A 14 9.34 -27.04 -7.47
C GLY A 14 10.26 -26.64 -8.62
N ILE A 15 10.47 -25.33 -8.74
CA ILE A 15 11.49 -24.73 -9.62
C ILE A 15 12.71 -24.30 -8.80
N SER A 16 13.81 -23.97 -9.47
CA SER A 16 14.99 -23.45 -8.78
C SER A 16 14.66 -22.11 -8.11
N ALA A 17 15.15 -21.90 -6.89
CA ALA A 17 15.01 -20.61 -6.20
C ALA A 17 15.64 -19.45 -7.01
N SER A 18 16.63 -19.73 -7.86
CA SER A 18 17.26 -18.74 -8.74
C SER A 18 16.35 -18.24 -9.86
N GLU A 19 15.25 -18.93 -10.16
CA GLU A 19 14.26 -18.52 -11.16
C GLU A 19 13.23 -17.55 -10.58
N TYR A 20 13.21 -17.38 -9.25
CA TYR A 20 12.33 -16.42 -8.60
C TYR A 20 12.85 -14.99 -8.83
N VAL A 21 11.96 -14.12 -9.31
CA VAL A 21 12.29 -12.71 -9.54
C VAL A 21 12.31 -11.97 -8.21
N ALA A 22 13.42 -11.33 -7.89
CA ALA A 22 13.54 -10.51 -6.69
C ALA A 22 12.53 -9.34 -6.73
N LEU A 23 12.02 -8.97 -5.55
CA LEU A 23 11.16 -7.79 -5.43
C LEU A 23 11.93 -6.54 -5.89
N PRO A 24 11.26 -5.59 -6.56
CA PRO A 24 11.87 -4.34 -6.93
C PRO A 24 12.30 -3.59 -5.67
N GLU A 25 13.50 -3.04 -5.69
CA GLU A 25 14.00 -2.22 -4.60
C GLU A 25 13.46 -0.79 -4.75
N VAL A 26 12.73 -0.33 -3.74
CA VAL A 26 12.20 1.05 -3.71
C VAL A 26 13.19 1.93 -2.95
N PRO A 27 13.74 2.99 -3.57
CA PRO A 27 14.60 3.94 -2.89
C PRO A 27 13.93 4.47 -1.61
N ARG A 28 14.70 4.58 -0.52
CA ARG A 28 14.19 5.08 0.77
C ARG A 28 14.36 6.59 0.95
N GLU A 29 14.53 7.31 -0.14
CA GLU A 29 14.74 8.76 -0.14
C GLU A 29 13.49 9.50 0.35
N ASN A 30 12.31 9.02 -0.08
CA ASN A 30 11.05 9.51 0.43
C ASN A 30 10.38 8.44 1.28
N SER A 31 10.00 8.83 2.49
CA SER A 31 9.31 7.95 3.42
C SER A 31 8.27 8.67 4.25
N LEU A 32 7.27 7.93 4.70
CA LEU A 32 6.30 8.38 5.69
C LEU A 32 5.83 7.19 6.54
N SER A 33 5.57 7.46 7.82
CA SER A 33 4.92 6.50 8.73
C SER A 33 3.47 6.94 8.94
N LEU A 34 2.54 5.99 8.87
CA LEU A 34 1.12 6.22 9.17
C LEU A 34 0.65 5.25 10.23
N GLU A 35 -0.22 5.73 11.11
CA GLU A 35 -1.00 4.85 11.97
C GLU A 35 -1.79 3.86 11.09
N THR A 36 -1.70 2.57 11.41
CA THR A 36 -2.36 1.48 10.68
C THR A 36 -3.87 1.74 10.54
N ASN A 37 -4.51 2.20 11.62
CA ASN A 37 -5.92 2.55 11.62
C ASN A 37 -6.24 3.73 10.69
N LEU A 38 -5.38 4.75 10.66
CA LEU A 38 -5.56 5.91 9.80
C LEU A 38 -5.43 5.55 8.32
N PHE A 39 -4.46 4.68 7.99
CA PHE A 39 -4.26 4.20 6.63
C PHE A 39 -5.43 3.34 6.14
N GLU A 40 -5.88 2.37 6.95
CA GLU A 40 -7.04 1.53 6.65
C GLU A 40 -8.32 2.37 6.50
N GLN A 41 -8.54 3.33 7.41
CA GLN A 41 -9.66 4.26 7.31
C GLN A 41 -9.59 5.11 6.04
N GLY A 42 -8.41 5.63 5.68
CA GLY A 42 -8.23 6.45 4.49
C GLY A 42 -8.58 5.70 3.21
N ILE A 43 -8.15 4.44 3.11
CA ILE A 43 -8.49 3.55 1.99
C ILE A 43 -9.99 3.28 1.95
N SER A 44 -10.58 2.78 3.04
CA SER A 44 -11.99 2.36 3.07
C SER A 44 -12.96 3.52 2.78
N LYS A 45 -12.56 4.76 3.06
CA LYS A 45 -13.36 5.96 2.76
C LYS A 45 -13.38 6.36 1.31
N VAL A 46 -12.43 5.93 0.47
CA VAL A 46 -12.32 6.43 -0.91
C VAL A 46 -12.24 5.34 -1.98
N GLU A 47 -11.88 4.12 -1.63
CA GLU A 47 -11.67 3.01 -2.56
C GLU A 47 -12.92 2.66 -3.38
N TYR A 48 -14.11 2.82 -2.80
CA TYR A 48 -15.38 2.57 -3.48
C TYR A 48 -15.64 3.50 -4.68
N ALA A 49 -15.00 4.67 -4.71
CA ALA A 49 -15.15 5.65 -5.79
C ALA A 49 -14.19 5.39 -6.97
N VAL A 50 -13.31 4.39 -6.89
CA VAL A 50 -12.34 4.03 -7.93
C VAL A 50 -12.80 2.79 -8.69
N THR A 51 -12.60 2.78 -10.01
CA THR A 51 -12.92 1.65 -10.90
C THR A 51 -11.69 1.24 -11.70
N GLU A 52 -11.37 -0.07 -11.71
CA GLU A 52 -10.25 -0.62 -12.49
C GLU A 52 -10.48 -0.57 -14.01
N LYS A 53 -11.75 -0.56 -14.44
CA LYS A 53 -12.15 -0.52 -15.85
C LYS A 53 -12.46 0.90 -16.28
N ASN A 54 -11.47 1.78 -16.21
CA ASN A 54 -11.56 3.14 -16.72
C ASN A 54 -10.67 3.34 -17.96
N PHE A 55 -11.14 4.09 -18.95
CA PHE A 55 -10.32 4.45 -20.13
C PHE A 55 -9.16 5.39 -19.78
N SER A 56 -9.26 6.12 -18.67
CA SER A 56 -8.23 6.99 -18.14
C SER A 56 -7.45 6.26 -17.04
N PRO A 57 -6.20 5.82 -17.28
CA PRO A 57 -5.41 5.07 -16.31
C PRO A 57 -5.26 5.77 -14.96
N VAL A 58 -5.11 7.11 -14.96
CA VAL A 58 -5.00 7.93 -13.75
C VAL A 58 -6.20 7.82 -12.81
N LEU A 59 -7.36 7.34 -13.28
CA LEU A 59 -8.58 7.13 -12.48
C LEU A 59 -8.75 5.67 -12.02
N THR A 60 -7.74 4.81 -12.23
CA THR A 60 -7.77 3.38 -11.85
C THR A 60 -7.07 3.11 -10.51
N GLY A 61 -6.73 4.16 -9.78
CA GLY A 61 -6.06 4.09 -8.49
C GLY A 61 -6.57 5.10 -7.47
N ILE A 62 -6.03 5.03 -6.25
CA ILE A 62 -6.25 6.03 -5.21
C ILE A 62 -5.08 6.99 -5.22
N LEU A 63 -5.39 8.28 -5.24
CA LEU A 63 -4.42 9.34 -5.03
C LEU A 63 -4.12 9.46 -3.53
N LEU A 64 -2.86 9.31 -3.15
CA LEU A 64 -2.32 9.70 -1.86
C LEU A 64 -1.50 10.97 -2.03
N LYS A 65 -1.87 12.03 -1.33
CA LYS A 65 -1.26 13.35 -1.47
C LYS A 65 -0.90 13.95 -0.12
N SER A 66 0.34 14.41 0.02
CA SER A 66 0.75 15.31 1.10
C SER A 66 0.86 16.72 0.56
N LYS A 67 0.30 17.68 1.28
CA LYS A 67 0.42 19.09 0.94
C LYS A 67 0.51 19.95 2.20
N LYS A 68 1.49 20.84 2.24
CA LYS A 68 1.62 21.89 3.26
C LYS A 68 0.63 23.02 2.99
N TYR A 69 -0.10 23.40 4.04
CA TYR A 69 -1.02 24.54 4.07
C TYR A 69 -0.64 25.46 5.22
N ASP A 70 -1.21 26.67 5.25
CA ASP A 70 -0.99 27.65 6.32
C ASP A 70 -1.41 27.12 7.70
N ASP A 71 -2.39 26.20 7.75
CA ASP A 71 -2.89 25.55 8.96
C ASP A 71 -2.23 24.18 9.26
N GLY A 72 -1.15 23.84 8.55
CA GLY A 72 -0.36 22.63 8.76
C GLY A 72 -0.27 21.70 7.54
N ASN A 73 0.42 20.58 7.72
CA ASN A 73 0.58 19.56 6.68
C ASN A 73 -0.66 18.63 6.66
N LYS A 74 -1.25 18.39 5.49
CA LYS A 74 -2.41 17.50 5.34
C LYS A 74 -2.09 16.33 4.43
N LEU A 75 -2.55 15.15 4.84
CA LEU A 75 -2.56 13.95 4.02
C LEU A 75 -3.97 13.73 3.47
N THR A 76 -4.07 13.53 2.17
CA THR A 76 -5.35 13.37 1.46
C THR A 76 -5.35 12.08 0.67
N PHE A 77 -6.40 11.28 0.86
CA PHE A 77 -6.74 10.14 0.03
C PHE A 77 -7.88 10.57 -0.90
N VAL A 78 -7.77 10.29 -2.20
CA VAL A 78 -8.81 10.61 -3.18
C VAL A 78 -9.06 9.43 -4.09
N GLY A 79 -10.33 9.08 -4.27
CA GLY A 79 -10.80 8.12 -5.26
C GLY A 79 -11.86 8.73 -6.16
N THR A 80 -11.81 8.43 -7.46
CA THR A 80 -12.83 8.89 -8.41
C THR A 80 -12.86 8.01 -9.67
N ASP A 81 -14.03 7.92 -10.29
CA ASP A 81 -14.29 7.20 -11.54
C ASP A 81 -14.83 8.13 -12.63
N SER A 82 -14.66 9.46 -12.48
CA SER A 82 -15.25 10.56 -13.26
C SER A 82 -16.75 10.84 -13.04
N PHE A 83 -17.50 9.94 -12.40
CA PHE A 83 -18.91 10.15 -12.07
C PHE A 83 -19.10 10.57 -10.61
N ARG A 84 -18.27 10.06 -9.72
CA ARG A 84 -18.24 10.39 -8.29
C ARG A 84 -16.81 10.61 -7.82
N LEU A 85 -16.69 11.34 -6.71
CA LEU A 85 -15.43 11.61 -6.05
C LEU A 85 -15.61 11.38 -4.54
N ALA A 86 -14.68 10.64 -3.95
CA ALA A 86 -14.56 10.48 -2.51
C ALA A 86 -13.21 11.04 -2.08
N GLU A 87 -13.21 11.84 -1.01
CA GLU A 87 -12.03 12.46 -0.45
C GLU A 87 -12.01 12.22 1.07
N PHE A 88 -10.85 11.81 1.59
CA PHE A 88 -10.58 11.74 3.01
C PHE A 88 -9.32 12.54 3.33
N LYS A 89 -9.45 13.48 4.28
CA LYS A 89 -8.36 14.36 4.71
C LYS A 89 -8.05 14.17 6.18
N THR A 90 -6.77 14.14 6.50
CA THR A 90 -6.25 14.07 7.87
C THR A 90 -5.01 14.94 8.02
N ASN A 91 -4.61 15.20 9.26
CA ASN A 91 -3.33 15.86 9.53
C ASN A 91 -2.19 14.89 9.20
N ASN A 92 -1.18 15.38 8.51
CA ASN A 92 0.05 14.64 8.27
C ASN A 92 1.07 14.97 9.36
N MET A 93 1.36 14.01 10.22
CA MET A 93 2.36 14.17 11.30
C MET A 93 3.80 14.01 10.80
N ASN A 94 3.98 13.64 9.53
CA ASN A 94 5.31 13.49 8.93
C ASN A 94 5.85 14.84 8.44
N ASN A 95 7.16 15.04 8.60
CA ASN A 95 7.88 16.18 8.03
C ASN A 95 8.44 15.84 6.64
N ASN A 96 7.54 15.54 5.70
CA ASN A 96 7.86 15.26 4.30
C ASN A 96 7.58 16.47 3.40
N ASP A 97 8.14 16.45 2.21
CA ASP A 97 7.79 17.39 1.15
C ASP A 97 6.43 17.05 0.53
N ASP A 98 5.90 18.01 -0.23
CA ASP A 98 4.66 17.83 -0.98
C ASP A 98 4.84 16.70 -1.99
N PHE A 99 3.90 15.76 -2.01
CA PHE A 99 3.94 14.63 -2.94
C PHE A 99 2.53 14.27 -3.41
N SER A 100 2.46 13.56 -4.53
CA SER A 100 1.24 13.04 -5.12
C SER A 100 1.51 11.69 -5.77
N LEU A 101 0.94 10.62 -5.23
CA LEU A 101 1.13 9.25 -5.70
C LEU A 101 -0.23 8.65 -6.08
N ILE A 102 -0.34 8.06 -7.26
CA ILE A 102 -1.55 7.30 -7.65
C ILE A 102 -1.24 5.81 -7.51
N ILE A 103 -1.79 5.19 -6.48
CA ILE A 103 -1.56 3.77 -6.16
C ILE A 103 -2.64 2.94 -6.87
N PRO A 104 -2.29 1.94 -7.69
CA PRO A 104 -3.26 1.11 -8.40
C PRO A 104 -4.28 0.47 -7.46
N LYS A 105 -5.55 0.40 -7.88
CA LYS A 105 -6.61 -0.19 -7.06
C LYS A 105 -6.32 -1.63 -6.65
N LEU A 106 -5.74 -2.44 -7.56
CA LEU A 106 -5.35 -3.81 -7.23
C LEU A 106 -4.37 -3.86 -6.04
N ALA A 107 -3.38 -2.98 -6.03
CA ALA A 107 -2.43 -2.89 -4.93
C ALA A 107 -3.11 -2.41 -3.65
N ILE A 108 -4.01 -1.43 -3.73
CA ILE A 108 -4.80 -0.97 -2.58
C ILE A 108 -5.61 -2.11 -1.96
N THR A 109 -6.25 -2.97 -2.76
CA THR A 109 -7.04 -4.09 -2.23
C THR A 109 -6.18 -5.07 -1.44
N ASP A 110 -4.96 -5.36 -1.89
CA ASP A 110 -4.03 -6.20 -1.13
C ASP A 110 -3.50 -5.49 0.12
N LEU A 111 -3.19 -4.19 0.01
CA LEU A 111 -2.75 -3.37 1.13
C LEU A 111 -3.80 -3.20 2.22
N GLN A 112 -5.08 -3.14 1.84
CA GLN A 112 -6.19 -3.09 2.78
C GLN A 112 -6.22 -4.36 3.65
N ARG A 113 -6.06 -5.54 3.04
CA ARG A 113 -5.97 -6.81 3.78
C ARG A 113 -4.76 -6.86 4.70
N VAL A 114 -3.62 -6.35 4.24
CA VAL A 114 -2.41 -6.24 5.06
C VAL A 114 -2.62 -5.31 6.25
N ALA A 115 -3.28 -4.16 6.04
CA ALA A 115 -3.59 -3.20 7.10
C ALA A 115 -4.61 -3.76 8.12
N GLU A 116 -5.64 -4.48 7.65
CA GLU A 116 -6.59 -5.19 8.51
C GLU A 116 -5.88 -6.24 9.37
N PHE A 117 -5.02 -7.07 8.76
CA PHE A 117 -4.21 -8.05 9.49
C PHE A 117 -3.25 -7.40 10.48
N ALA A 118 -2.60 -6.30 10.09
CA ALA A 118 -1.70 -5.53 10.95
C ALA A 118 -2.43 -4.98 12.18
N ARG A 119 -3.63 -4.41 11.98
CA ARG A 119 -4.50 -3.92 13.04
C ARG A 119 -4.91 -5.04 14.01
N ASP A 120 -5.33 -6.19 13.49
CA ASP A 120 -5.70 -7.35 14.30
C ASP A 120 -4.52 -7.93 15.11
N LYS A 121 -3.29 -7.58 14.72
CA LYS A 121 -2.04 -7.92 15.42
C LYS A 121 -1.48 -6.76 16.25
N GLU A 122 -2.27 -5.71 16.48
CA GLU A 122 -1.87 -4.53 17.26
C GLU A 122 -0.60 -3.84 16.72
N CYS A 123 -0.35 -3.93 15.41
CA CYS A 123 0.71 -3.19 14.76
C CYS A 123 0.26 -1.74 14.54
N GLU A 124 0.89 -0.81 15.23
CA GLU A 124 0.46 0.59 15.26
C GLU A 124 0.79 1.36 13.98
N GLU A 125 1.86 1.00 13.28
CA GLU A 125 2.40 1.79 12.17
C GLU A 125 2.64 0.98 10.88
N ILE A 126 2.38 1.65 9.76
CA ILE A 126 2.74 1.21 8.40
C ILE A 126 3.80 2.17 7.87
N GLN A 127 4.95 1.62 7.48
CA GLN A 127 6.05 2.36 6.86
C GLN A 127 5.88 2.36 5.35
N ILE A 128 5.90 3.54 4.74
CA ILE A 128 5.70 3.72 3.31
C ILE A 128 6.96 4.38 2.73
N HIS A 129 7.56 3.74 1.73
CA HIS A 129 8.67 4.28 0.96
C HIS A 129 8.24 4.47 -0.49
N TYR A 130 8.69 5.54 -1.14
CA TYR A 130 8.29 5.80 -2.52
C TYR A 130 9.34 6.54 -3.35
N SER A 131 9.18 6.42 -4.65
CA SER A 131 9.91 7.09 -5.71
C SER A 131 8.92 7.53 -6.80
N ASP A 132 9.40 7.99 -7.94
CA ASP A 132 8.55 8.50 -9.03
C ASP A 132 7.64 7.44 -9.67
N ASN A 133 8.02 6.16 -9.59
CA ASN A 133 7.30 5.07 -10.27
C ASN A 133 7.02 3.85 -9.37
N LEU A 134 7.55 3.82 -8.16
CA LEU A 134 7.41 2.69 -7.24
C LEU A 134 7.04 3.16 -5.84
N VAL A 135 6.23 2.33 -5.17
CA VAL A 135 5.91 2.46 -3.74
C VAL A 135 6.08 1.12 -3.04
N ALA A 136 6.59 1.15 -1.81
CA ALA A 136 6.73 0.02 -0.91
C ALA A 136 6.00 0.30 0.40
N PHE A 137 5.19 -0.66 0.83
CA PHE A 137 4.51 -0.67 2.12
C PHE A 137 5.12 -1.77 2.97
N GLN A 138 5.53 -1.41 4.18
CA GLN A 138 6.18 -2.31 5.10
C GLN A 138 5.45 -2.30 6.45
N VAL A 139 5.11 -3.49 6.92
CA VAL A 139 4.53 -3.74 8.24
C VAL A 139 5.40 -4.76 8.96
N ASN A 140 5.71 -4.49 10.22
CA ASN A 140 6.48 -5.39 11.07
C ASN A 140 5.57 -5.92 12.19
N ILE A 141 5.36 -7.24 12.23
CA ILE A 141 4.50 -7.93 13.19
C ILE A 141 5.34 -9.00 13.89
N GLY A 142 5.82 -8.70 15.10
CA GLY A 142 6.80 -9.54 15.79
C GLY A 142 8.07 -9.71 14.95
N GLU A 143 8.43 -10.95 14.64
CA GLU A 143 9.57 -11.28 13.76
C GLU A 143 9.20 -11.30 12.27
N THR A 144 7.91 -11.16 11.94
CA THR A 144 7.44 -11.21 10.55
C THR A 144 7.45 -9.82 9.94
N LYS A 145 8.16 -9.69 8.82
CA LYS A 145 8.13 -8.51 7.95
C LYS A 145 7.24 -8.79 6.75
N ILE A 146 6.19 -7.98 6.58
CA ILE A 146 5.38 -7.98 5.36
C ILE A 146 5.82 -6.78 4.52
N LEU A 147 6.24 -7.05 3.29
CA LEU A 147 6.64 -6.04 2.31
C LEU A 147 5.79 -6.20 1.05
N ALA A 148 5.07 -5.14 0.68
CA ALA A 148 4.28 -5.08 -0.54
C ALA A 148 4.79 -3.92 -1.41
N THR A 149 5.13 -4.20 -2.67
CA THR A 149 5.62 -3.21 -3.63
C THR A 149 4.67 -3.09 -4.80
N SER A 150 4.47 -1.86 -5.31
CA SER A 150 3.63 -1.62 -6.48
C SER A 150 4.22 -0.55 -7.38
N LEU A 151 3.93 -0.64 -8.68
CA LEU A 151 4.17 0.43 -9.64
C LEU A 151 3.09 1.50 -9.46
N LEU A 152 3.50 2.77 -9.46
CA LEU A 152 2.59 3.90 -9.43
C LEU A 152 2.03 4.19 -10.82
N ILE A 153 0.79 4.69 -10.84
CA ILE A 153 0.18 5.20 -12.08
C ILE A 153 0.70 6.61 -12.32
N GLN A 154 1.08 6.88 -13.58
CA GLN A 154 1.57 8.19 -14.06
C GLN A 154 0.53 8.87 -14.95
#